data_AF-A0A165WL66-F1
#
_entry.id   AF-A0A165WL66-F1
#
_cell.length_a   1.000
_cell.length_b   1.000
_cell.length_c   1.000
_cell.angle_alpha   90.00
_cell.angle_beta   90.00
_cell.angle_gamma   90.00
#
_symmetry.space_group_name_H-M   'P 1'
#
loop_
_entity.id
_entity.type
_entity.pdbx_description
1 polymer ?
#
loop_
_entity_poly.entity_id
_entity_poly.type
_entity_poly.pdbx_seq_one_letter_code
_entity_poly.pdbx_strand_id
1 'polypeptide(L)'
;MIPHTETVEQVKASVAAARFGPQGQRSFPPFAMLQGITDLVPEGKHWMGVANEHIAVIPQIESQLGLDNLEEIMQIEGVDAIMIGKGDLRMDLGLPLFGGGEAPFEEGMKHVFAMAKKYNMPLVGFVPEHETEVSVRGGYRMICQAADVQTLAFGLQMALGKSREAMAKVVDQMKASPQSS
;
A
#
# COMPACT_ATOMS: atom_id res chain seq x y z
N MET A 1 6.09 -6.22 -1.48
CA MET A 1 5.42 -5.36 -2.48
C MET A 1 6.39 -5.07 -3.60
N ILE A 2 5.96 -5.13 -4.86
CA ILE A 2 6.81 -4.96 -6.04
C ILE A 2 6.26 -3.77 -6.84
N PRO A 3 6.90 -2.59 -6.82
CA PRO A 3 6.43 -1.42 -7.56
C PRO A 3 6.52 -1.65 -9.07
N HIS A 4 5.74 -0.88 -9.83
CA HIS A 4 5.67 -0.87 -11.30
C HIS A 4 5.66 -2.28 -11.90
N THR A 5 4.74 -3.13 -11.43
CA THR A 5 4.56 -4.45 -12.02
C THR A 5 3.66 -4.34 -13.25
N GLU A 6 4.19 -4.81 -14.38
CA GLU A 6 3.50 -4.78 -15.68
C GLU A 6 3.42 -6.15 -16.35
N THR A 7 4.33 -7.09 -16.05
CA THR A 7 4.39 -8.38 -16.75
C THR A 7 4.35 -9.59 -15.83
N VAL A 8 3.88 -10.71 -16.39
CA VAL A 8 3.85 -12.02 -15.72
C VAL A 8 5.25 -12.49 -15.33
N GLU A 9 6.26 -12.21 -16.15
CA GLU A 9 7.65 -12.60 -15.90
C GLU A 9 8.23 -11.90 -14.68
N GLN A 10 7.97 -10.59 -14.51
CA GLN A 10 8.39 -9.83 -13.33
C GLN A 10 7.83 -10.42 -12.04
N VAL A 11 6.55 -10.81 -12.07
CA VAL A 11 5.87 -11.40 -10.91
C VAL A 11 6.39 -12.80 -10.62
N LYS A 12 6.51 -13.67 -11.64
CA LYS A 12 7.06 -15.02 -11.47
C LYS A 12 8.48 -15.01 -10.92
N ALA A 13 9.33 -14.10 -11.42
CA ALA A 13 10.68 -13.93 -10.91
C ALA A 13 10.68 -13.51 -9.44
N SER A 14 9.78 -12.59 -9.06
CA SER A 14 9.65 -12.13 -7.67
C SER A 14 9.12 -13.22 -6.73
N VAL A 15 8.11 -13.99 -7.17
CA VAL A 15 7.59 -15.17 -6.45
C VAL A 15 8.70 -16.19 -6.20
N ALA A 16 9.47 -16.53 -7.24
CA ALA A 16 10.57 -17.48 -7.14
C ALA A 16 11.66 -16.96 -6.20
N ALA A 17 12.02 -15.68 -6.27
CA ALA A 17 13.03 -15.09 -5.40
C ALA A 17 12.61 -15.05 -3.92
N ALA A 18 11.31 -14.99 -3.64
CA ALA A 18 10.76 -14.88 -2.30
C ALA A 18 10.65 -16.22 -1.56
N ARG A 19 10.53 -17.35 -2.27
CA ARG A 19 10.26 -18.68 -1.67
C ARG A 19 11.46 -19.63 -1.78
N PHE A 20 11.66 -20.46 -0.76
CA PHE A 20 12.67 -21.53 -0.78
C PHE A 20 12.23 -22.71 -1.65
N GLY A 21 13.19 -23.52 -2.10
CA GLY A 21 12.94 -24.73 -2.86
C GLY A 21 12.03 -25.72 -2.10
N PRO A 22 11.14 -26.45 -2.81
CA PRO A 22 10.97 -26.50 -4.26
C PRO A 22 10.07 -25.40 -4.86
N GLN A 23 9.45 -24.55 -4.04
CA GLN A 23 8.46 -23.54 -4.49
C GLN A 23 9.13 -22.30 -5.11
N GLY A 24 10.43 -22.13 -4.94
CA GLY A 24 11.19 -21.02 -5.48
C GLY A 24 12.70 -21.26 -5.42
N GLN A 25 13.45 -20.17 -5.49
CA GLN A 25 14.90 -20.13 -5.64
C GLN A 25 15.55 -19.18 -4.61
N ARG A 26 14.86 -18.86 -3.51
CA ARG A 26 15.41 -18.05 -2.42
C ARG A 26 16.69 -18.68 -1.86
N SER A 27 17.73 -17.87 -1.73
CA SER A 27 19.02 -18.29 -1.15
C SER A 27 18.88 -18.64 0.33
N PHE A 28 19.54 -19.73 0.74
CA PHE A 28 19.70 -20.09 2.14
C PHE A 28 20.57 -19.05 2.88
N PRO A 29 20.13 -18.50 4.02
CA PRO A 29 20.91 -17.54 4.80
C PRO A 29 21.59 -18.22 6.02
N PRO A 30 22.82 -18.75 5.88
CA PRO A 30 23.45 -19.62 6.89
C PRO A 30 23.69 -18.94 8.24
N PHE A 31 23.81 -17.61 8.27
CA PHE A 31 24.09 -16.85 9.50
C PHE A 31 22.84 -16.22 10.14
N ALA A 32 21.70 -16.27 9.45
CA ALA A 32 20.43 -15.75 9.98
C ALA A 32 19.60 -16.84 10.68
N MET A 33 19.75 -18.11 10.25
CA MET A 33 18.97 -19.24 10.75
C MET A 33 19.90 -20.23 11.47
N LEU A 34 20.14 -19.96 12.75
CA LEU A 34 20.95 -20.78 13.65
C LEU A 34 20.06 -21.82 14.34
N GLN A 35 20.43 -23.08 14.22
CA GLN A 35 19.69 -24.21 14.76
C GLN A 35 19.46 -24.08 16.27
N GLY A 36 18.19 -24.11 16.69
CA GLY A 36 17.76 -24.02 18.07
C GLY A 36 17.75 -22.60 18.65
N ILE A 37 18.08 -21.56 17.86
CA ILE A 37 18.16 -20.17 18.31
C ILE A 37 17.21 -19.28 17.52
N THR A 38 17.40 -19.20 16.20
CA THR A 38 16.65 -18.29 15.33
C THR A 38 15.79 -19.01 14.29
N ASP A 39 15.77 -20.34 14.30
CA ASP A 39 14.96 -21.19 13.42
C ASP A 39 13.75 -21.84 14.11
N LEU A 40 13.37 -21.32 15.29
CA LEU A 40 12.28 -21.86 16.09
C LEU A 40 10.93 -21.74 15.36
N VAL A 41 10.24 -22.87 15.22
CA VAL A 41 8.93 -23.01 14.58
C VAL A 41 8.09 -24.05 15.31
N PRO A 42 6.76 -24.15 15.04
CA PRO A 42 5.93 -25.19 15.62
C PRO A 42 6.51 -26.60 15.42
N GLU A 43 6.30 -27.47 16.40
CA GLU A 43 6.80 -28.84 16.41
C GLU A 43 6.41 -29.59 15.12
N GLY A 44 7.36 -30.34 14.56
CA GLY A 44 7.16 -31.12 13.33
C GLY A 44 7.22 -30.30 12.03
N LYS A 45 7.42 -28.97 12.09
CA LYS A 45 7.63 -28.14 10.89
C LYS A 45 9.12 -27.80 10.68
N HIS A 46 9.48 -27.55 9.43
CA HIS A 46 10.76 -26.96 9.06
C HIS A 46 10.59 -25.47 8.80
N TRP A 47 11.53 -24.64 9.28
CA TRP A 47 11.40 -23.18 9.22
C TRP A 47 11.27 -22.64 7.80
N MET A 48 11.92 -23.27 6.80
CA MET A 48 11.77 -22.86 5.39
C MET A 48 10.34 -23.06 4.88
N GLY A 49 9.68 -24.14 5.30
CA GLY A 49 8.28 -24.40 4.95
C GLY A 49 7.37 -23.37 5.59
N VAL A 50 7.57 -23.07 6.88
CA VAL A 50 6.86 -21.99 7.58
C VAL A 50 7.09 -20.65 6.91
N ALA A 51 8.33 -20.33 6.52
CA ALA A 51 8.63 -19.09 5.81
C ALA A 51 7.86 -19.01 4.49
N ASN A 52 7.85 -20.08 3.68
CA ASN A 52 7.10 -20.13 2.43
C ASN A 52 5.58 -19.94 2.63
N GLU A 53 5.02 -20.43 3.74
CA GLU A 53 3.60 -20.25 4.11
C GLU A 53 3.26 -18.80 4.52
N HIS A 54 4.24 -17.99 4.95
CA HIS A 54 3.98 -16.67 5.57
C HIS A 54 4.53 -15.47 4.77
N ILE A 55 5.27 -15.71 3.69
CA ILE A 55 5.76 -14.63 2.84
C ILE A 55 4.66 -14.17 1.90
N ALA A 56 4.40 -12.86 1.89
CA ALA A 56 3.46 -12.23 0.97
C ALA A 56 4.18 -11.56 -0.21
N VAL A 57 3.78 -11.92 -1.42
CA VAL A 57 4.17 -11.26 -2.66
C VAL A 57 2.98 -10.45 -3.16
N ILE A 58 3.18 -9.13 -3.25
CA ILE A 58 2.13 -8.15 -3.53
C ILE A 58 2.59 -7.29 -4.73
N PRO A 59 2.26 -7.66 -5.96
CA PRO A 59 2.46 -6.80 -7.12
C PRO A 59 1.71 -5.49 -6.98
N GLN A 60 2.36 -4.38 -7.33
CA GLN A 60 1.74 -3.06 -7.38
C GLN A 60 1.45 -2.70 -8.83
N ILE A 61 0.16 -2.54 -9.12
CA ILE A 61 -0.38 -2.22 -10.44
C ILE A 61 -0.65 -0.72 -10.47
N GLU A 62 0.05 -0.04 -11.37
CA GLU A 62 0.05 1.42 -11.42
C GLU A 62 0.39 2.00 -12.80
N SER A 63 0.10 1.23 -13.86
CA SER A 63 0.18 1.65 -15.26
C SER A 63 -0.95 1.00 -16.06
N GLN A 64 -1.22 1.52 -17.26
CA GLN A 64 -2.17 0.94 -18.20
C GLN A 64 -1.76 -0.50 -18.57
N LEU A 65 -0.47 -0.75 -18.80
CA LEU A 65 0.02 -2.09 -19.13
C LEU A 65 -0.19 -3.07 -17.96
N GLY A 66 0.02 -2.61 -16.72
CA GLY A 66 -0.29 -3.41 -15.54
C GLY A 66 -1.79 -3.71 -15.39
N LEU A 67 -2.67 -2.78 -15.78
CA LEU A 67 -4.11 -3.04 -15.83
C LEU A 67 -4.48 -4.06 -16.91
N ASP A 68 -3.89 -3.95 -18.10
CA ASP A 68 -4.14 -4.86 -19.21
C ASP A 68 -3.74 -6.31 -18.87
N ASN A 69 -2.65 -6.48 -18.12
CA ASN A 69 -2.13 -7.79 -17.68
C ASN A 69 -2.64 -8.23 -16.28
N LEU A 70 -3.57 -7.48 -15.68
CA LEU A 70 -4.00 -7.68 -14.29
C LEU A 70 -4.52 -9.09 -14.02
N GLU A 71 -5.37 -9.60 -14.91
CA GLU A 71 -5.99 -10.92 -14.78
C GLU A 71 -4.96 -12.04 -14.82
N GLU A 72 -3.94 -11.93 -15.69
CA GLU A 72 -2.86 -12.91 -15.75
C GLU A 72 -1.98 -12.85 -14.49
N ILE A 73 -1.66 -11.65 -14.03
CA ILE A 73 -0.86 -11.43 -12.82
C ILE A 73 -1.56 -12.01 -11.58
N MET A 74 -2.87 -11.78 -11.42
CA MET A 74 -3.65 -12.29 -10.28
C MET A 74 -3.71 -13.81 -10.21
N GLN A 75 -3.57 -14.50 -11.34
CA GLN A 75 -3.66 -15.96 -11.41
C GLN A 75 -2.32 -16.67 -11.15
N ILE A 76 -1.23 -15.92 -10.99
CA ILE A 76 0.07 -16.50 -10.70
C ILE A 76 0.06 -17.09 -9.28
N GLU A 77 0.37 -18.38 -9.18
CA GLU A 77 0.53 -19.04 -7.89
C GLU A 77 1.59 -18.32 -7.05
N GLY A 78 1.22 -17.99 -5.81
CA GLY A 78 2.09 -17.27 -4.89
C GLY A 78 2.01 -15.75 -4.99
N VAL A 79 1.10 -15.18 -5.78
CA VAL A 79 0.61 -13.80 -5.61
C VAL A 79 -0.47 -13.80 -4.53
N ASP A 80 -0.25 -13.03 -3.47
CA ASP A 80 -1.07 -13.10 -2.26
C ASP A 80 -2.08 -11.95 -2.16
N ALA A 81 -1.79 -10.83 -2.82
CA ALA A 81 -2.66 -9.67 -2.92
C ALA A 81 -2.21 -8.76 -4.07
N ILE A 82 -3.04 -7.79 -4.45
CA ILE A 82 -2.67 -6.73 -5.41
C ILE A 82 -2.72 -5.38 -4.71
N MET A 83 -1.68 -4.56 -4.90
CA MET A 83 -1.70 -3.15 -4.54
C MET A 83 -2.01 -2.28 -5.76
N ILE A 84 -2.81 -1.24 -5.57
CA ILE A 84 -3.06 -0.23 -6.61
C ILE A 84 -2.34 1.07 -6.26
N GLY A 85 -1.33 1.44 -7.06
CA GLY A 85 -0.64 2.72 -6.97
C GLY A 85 -1.46 3.80 -7.67
N LYS A 86 -2.50 4.32 -7.01
CA LYS A 86 -3.45 5.27 -7.65
C LYS A 86 -2.79 6.52 -8.23
N GLY A 87 -1.74 7.03 -7.58
CA GLY A 87 -1.03 8.23 -8.01
C GLY A 87 -0.24 8.00 -9.31
N ASP A 88 0.59 6.96 -9.35
CA ASP A 88 1.35 6.58 -10.54
C ASP A 88 0.43 6.14 -11.68
N LEU A 89 -0.66 5.41 -11.38
CA LEU A 89 -1.67 5.07 -12.39
C LEU A 89 -2.28 6.31 -13.03
N ARG A 90 -2.60 7.35 -12.25
CA ARG A 90 -3.10 8.62 -12.79
C ARG A 90 -2.07 9.25 -13.71
N MET A 91 -0.80 9.28 -13.31
CA MET A 91 0.26 9.86 -14.13
C MET A 91 0.45 9.11 -15.45
N ASP A 92 0.45 7.77 -15.41
CA ASP A 92 0.56 6.93 -16.61
C ASP A 92 -0.61 7.14 -17.58
N LEU A 93 -1.81 7.35 -17.05
CA LEU A 93 -3.01 7.70 -17.82
C LEU A 93 -3.05 9.16 -18.30
N GLY A 94 -2.01 9.97 -18.03
CA GLY A 94 -1.96 11.39 -18.41
C GLY A 94 -2.91 12.29 -17.62
N LEU A 95 -3.27 11.89 -16.39
CA LEU A 95 -4.20 12.59 -15.52
C LEU A 95 -3.47 13.35 -14.39
N PRO A 96 -4.11 14.37 -13.78
CA PRO A 96 -3.59 14.99 -12.56
C PRO A 96 -3.44 13.97 -11.42
N LEU A 97 -2.36 14.12 -10.64
CA LEU A 97 -2.03 13.24 -9.51
C LEU A 97 -3.16 13.16 -8.47
N PHE A 98 -3.82 14.29 -8.24
CA PHE A 98 -5.01 14.39 -7.39
C PHE A 98 -6.18 14.85 -8.26
N GLY A 99 -7.29 14.13 -8.20
CA GLY A 99 -8.48 14.39 -9.00
C GLY A 99 -9.58 13.39 -8.66
N GLY A 100 -10.62 13.38 -9.48
CA GLY A 100 -11.77 12.49 -9.33
C GLY A 100 -12.75 12.66 -10.49
N GLY A 101 -13.41 11.58 -10.89
CA GLY A 101 -14.41 11.60 -11.96
C GLY A 101 -13.87 11.39 -13.38
N GLU A 102 -12.55 11.22 -13.56
CA GLU A 102 -11.97 11.01 -14.89
C GLU A 102 -12.20 9.57 -15.37
N ALA A 103 -12.87 9.43 -16.52
CA ALA A 103 -13.32 8.14 -17.04
C ALA A 103 -12.21 7.06 -17.15
N PRO A 104 -10.99 7.36 -17.66
CA PRO A 104 -9.93 6.33 -17.75
C PRO A 104 -9.56 5.75 -16.38
N PHE A 105 -9.47 6.59 -15.35
CA PHE A 105 -9.15 6.13 -14.00
C PHE A 105 -10.31 5.34 -13.38
N GLU A 106 -11.55 5.82 -13.54
CA GLU A 106 -12.72 5.10 -13.02
C GLU A 106 -12.92 3.74 -13.67
N GLU A 107 -12.71 3.64 -14.98
CA GLU A 107 -12.78 2.39 -15.73
C GLU A 107 -11.70 1.40 -15.28
N GLY A 108 -10.46 1.87 -15.11
CA GLY A 108 -9.39 1.07 -14.53
C GLY A 108 -9.73 0.54 -13.13
N MET A 109 -10.24 1.40 -12.25
CA MET A 109 -10.66 0.98 -10.90
C MET A 109 -11.85 0.00 -10.91
N LYS A 110 -12.83 0.19 -11.81
CA LYS A 110 -13.94 -0.76 -12.01
C LYS A 110 -13.42 -2.12 -12.47
N HIS A 111 -12.47 -2.14 -13.40
CA HIS A 111 -11.82 -3.36 -13.87
C HIS A 111 -11.10 -4.08 -12.70
N VAL A 112 -10.31 -3.33 -11.91
CA VAL A 112 -9.64 -3.87 -10.72
C VAL A 112 -10.63 -4.52 -9.75
N PHE A 113 -11.73 -3.84 -9.39
CA PHE A 113 -12.71 -4.38 -8.46
C PHE A 113 -13.43 -5.62 -9.02
N ALA A 114 -13.72 -5.63 -10.31
CA ALA A 114 -14.31 -6.79 -10.97
C ALA A 114 -13.36 -8.01 -10.90
N MET A 115 -12.08 -7.81 -11.18
CA MET A 115 -11.07 -8.88 -11.12
C MET A 115 -10.81 -9.35 -9.69
N ALA A 116 -10.66 -8.43 -8.75
CA ALA A 116 -10.48 -8.74 -7.34
C ALA A 116 -11.63 -9.61 -6.81
N LYS A 117 -12.87 -9.27 -7.19
CA LYS A 117 -14.05 -10.08 -6.85
C LYS A 117 -14.05 -11.44 -7.54
N LYS A 118 -13.74 -11.49 -8.85
CA LYS A 118 -13.72 -12.72 -9.66
C LYS A 118 -12.76 -13.76 -9.08
N TYR A 119 -11.57 -13.33 -8.66
CA TYR A 119 -10.51 -14.20 -8.17
C TYR A 119 -10.42 -14.28 -6.65
N ASN A 120 -11.32 -13.62 -5.92
CA ASN A 120 -11.22 -13.45 -4.47
C ASN A 120 -9.83 -12.93 -4.04
N MET A 121 -9.26 -12.03 -4.85
CA MET A 121 -7.93 -11.47 -4.66
C MET A 121 -8.01 -10.28 -3.70
N PRO A 122 -7.32 -10.31 -2.54
CA PRO A 122 -7.28 -9.19 -1.63
C PRO A 122 -6.63 -7.96 -2.28
N LEU A 123 -7.25 -6.78 -2.11
CA LEU A 123 -6.62 -5.52 -2.48
C LEU A 123 -5.93 -4.86 -1.29
N VAL A 124 -4.83 -4.18 -1.59
CA VAL A 124 -4.00 -3.44 -0.64
C VAL A 124 -3.79 -2.02 -1.14
N GLY A 125 -3.68 -1.05 -0.23
CA GLY A 125 -3.20 0.27 -0.61
C GLY A 125 -3.49 1.36 0.40
N PHE A 126 -3.07 2.57 0.04
CA PHE A 126 -3.43 3.78 0.76
C PHE A 126 -4.88 4.14 0.46
N VAL A 127 -5.71 4.20 1.50
CA VAL A 127 -7.13 4.55 1.37
C VAL A 127 -7.40 5.71 2.34
N PRO A 128 -7.72 6.90 1.82
CA PRO A 128 -8.19 8.00 2.66
C PRO A 128 -9.45 7.63 3.43
N GLU A 129 -9.67 8.23 4.60
CA GLU A 129 -10.81 7.94 5.48
C GLU A 129 -12.15 7.90 4.72
N HIS A 130 -12.43 8.92 3.91
CA HIS A 130 -13.70 9.06 3.16
C HIS A 130 -13.91 7.99 2.08
N GLU A 131 -12.86 7.26 1.66
CA GLU A 131 -12.94 6.15 0.71
C GLU A 131 -12.96 4.77 1.38
N THR A 132 -12.88 4.71 2.71
CA THR A 132 -12.73 3.44 3.44
C THR A 132 -13.88 2.49 3.18
N GLU A 133 -15.14 2.97 3.27
CA GLU A 133 -16.31 2.11 3.08
C GLU A 133 -16.34 1.51 1.66
N VAL A 134 -16.21 2.35 0.64
CA VAL A 134 -16.24 1.89 -0.76
C VAL A 134 -15.07 0.94 -1.05
N SER A 135 -13.89 1.18 -0.48
CA SER A 135 -12.72 0.32 -0.67
C SER A 135 -12.89 -1.04 0.00
N VAL A 136 -13.40 -1.10 1.23
CA VAL A 136 -13.68 -2.39 1.91
C VAL A 136 -14.70 -3.20 1.12
N ARG A 137 -15.77 -2.55 0.63
CA ARG A 137 -16.78 -3.18 -0.24
C ARG A 137 -16.19 -3.63 -1.59
N GLY A 138 -15.21 -2.87 -2.11
CA GLY A 138 -14.49 -3.16 -3.35
C GLY A 138 -13.44 -4.26 -3.27
N GLY A 139 -13.15 -4.80 -2.08
CA GLY A 139 -12.23 -5.93 -1.91
C GLY A 139 -10.92 -5.61 -1.18
N TYR A 140 -10.74 -4.39 -0.68
CA TYR A 140 -9.56 -4.08 0.15
C TYR A 140 -9.58 -4.86 1.47
N ARG A 141 -8.45 -5.46 1.81
CA ARG A 141 -8.25 -6.23 3.06
C ARG A 141 -7.03 -5.79 3.87
N MET A 142 -6.15 -5.00 3.28
CA MET A 142 -5.09 -4.28 3.99
C MET A 142 -5.15 -2.81 3.56
N ILE A 143 -5.36 -1.93 4.54
CA ILE A 143 -5.55 -0.51 4.30
C ILE A 143 -4.48 0.29 5.06
N CYS A 144 -3.72 1.09 4.33
CA CYS A 144 -2.84 2.10 4.89
C CYS A 144 -3.62 3.42 4.99
N GLN A 145 -4.01 3.81 6.21
CA GLN A 145 -4.78 5.05 6.44
C GLN A 145 -3.90 6.31 6.51
N ALA A 146 -2.63 6.15 6.86
CA ALA A 146 -1.75 7.27 7.14
C ALA A 146 -0.30 6.92 6.80
N ALA A 147 0.47 7.94 6.46
CA ALA A 147 1.91 7.91 6.42
C ALA A 147 2.45 8.79 7.57
N ASP A 148 3.41 8.27 8.31
CA ASP A 148 4.03 8.94 9.47
C ASP A 148 4.51 10.35 9.16
N VAL A 149 5.23 10.53 8.04
CA VAL A 149 5.74 11.82 7.58
C VAL A 149 4.61 12.81 7.33
N GLN A 150 3.52 12.38 6.67
CA GLN A 150 2.37 13.25 6.41
C GLN A 150 1.65 13.63 7.69
N THR A 151 1.39 12.66 8.57
CA THR A 151 0.70 12.89 9.85
C THR A 151 1.48 13.86 10.74
N LEU A 152 2.80 13.68 10.85
CA LEU A 152 3.64 14.59 11.64
C LEU A 152 3.70 15.99 11.03
N ALA A 153 3.93 16.09 9.71
CA ALA A 153 4.05 17.38 9.05
C ALA A 153 2.74 18.20 9.14
N PHE A 154 1.61 17.62 8.72
CA PHE A 154 0.32 18.31 8.76
C PHE A 154 -0.17 18.55 10.19
N GLY A 155 0.04 17.59 11.10
CA GLY A 155 -0.31 17.74 12.50
C GLY A 155 0.41 18.91 13.17
N LEU A 156 1.74 19.00 12.99
CA LEU A 156 2.54 20.10 13.52
C LEU A 156 2.19 21.44 12.86
N GLN A 157 2.02 21.47 11.54
CA GLN A 157 1.60 22.67 10.83
C GLN A 157 0.26 23.20 11.35
N MET A 158 -0.73 22.32 11.54
CA MET A 158 -2.03 22.68 12.08
C MET A 158 -1.93 23.20 13.52
N ALA A 159 -1.18 22.52 14.39
CA ALA A 159 -1.01 22.93 15.78
C ALA A 159 -0.35 24.31 15.89
N LEU A 160 0.77 24.52 15.18
CA LEU A 160 1.48 25.79 15.17
C LEU A 160 0.62 26.91 14.55
N GLY A 161 -0.14 26.62 13.50
CA GLY A 161 -1.08 27.56 12.88
C GLY A 161 -2.11 28.07 13.90
N LYS A 162 -2.79 27.14 14.59
CA LYS A 162 -3.78 27.48 15.62
C LYS A 162 -3.19 28.30 16.77
N SER A 163 -2.00 27.94 17.24
CA SER A 163 -1.31 28.71 18.29
C SER A 163 -0.97 30.12 17.83
N ARG A 164 -0.47 30.29 16.60
CA ARG A 164 -0.17 31.62 16.02
C ARG A 164 -1.42 32.49 15.90
N GLU A 165 -2.52 31.93 15.41
CA GLU A 165 -3.81 32.64 15.30
C GLU A 165 -4.33 33.06 16.68
N ALA A 166 -4.26 32.17 17.67
CA ALA A 166 -4.68 32.49 19.03
C ALA A 166 -3.83 33.60 19.65
N MET A 167 -2.51 33.53 19.50
CA MET A 167 -1.59 34.56 19.98
C MET A 167 -1.85 35.91 19.32
N ALA A 168 -2.06 35.95 17.99
CA ALA A 168 -2.35 37.18 17.27
C ALA A 168 -3.61 37.88 17.82
N LYS A 169 -4.69 37.13 18.04
CA LYS A 169 -5.92 37.65 18.64
C LYS A 169 -5.69 38.26 20.03
N VAL A 170 -4.94 37.59 20.90
CA VAL A 170 -4.63 38.10 22.24
C VAL A 170 -3.78 39.38 22.16
N VAL A 171 -2.76 39.40 21.30
CA VAL A 171 -1.90 40.58 21.11
C VAL A 171 -2.71 41.78 20.61
N ASP A 172 -3.64 41.58 19.68
CA ASP A 172 -4.50 42.64 19.17
C ASP A 172 -5.45 43.17 20.25
N GLN A 173 -6.03 42.29 21.08
CA GLN A 173 -6.86 42.68 22.23
C GLN A 173 -6.08 43.48 23.27
N MET A 174 -4.83 43.11 23.54
CA MET A 174 -3.96 43.82 24.48
C MET A 174 -3.61 45.24 23.98
N LYS A 175 -3.45 45.43 22.67
CA LYS A 175 -3.22 46.76 22.06
C LYS A 175 -4.48 47.63 22.07
N ALA A 176 -5.66 47.03 22.00
CA ALA A 176 -6.93 47.75 21.94
C ALA A 176 -7.46 48.21 23.31
N SER A 177 -6.98 47.62 24.41
CA SER A 177 -7.34 48.06 25.78
C SER A 177 -6.48 49.25 26.19
N PRO A 178 -7.06 50.44 26.49
CA PRO A 178 -6.30 51.56 27.03
C PRO A 178 -5.65 51.13 28.34
N GLN A 179 -4.36 51.42 28.54
CA GLN A 179 -3.75 51.30 29.86
C GLN A 179 -4.50 52.25 30.80
N SER A 180 -5.37 51.71 31.65
CA SER A 180 -6.00 52.45 32.73
C SER A 180 -4.92 52.81 33.75
N SER A 181 -4.42 54.05 33.66
CA SER A 181 -3.60 54.72 34.66
C SER A 181 -4.42 55.08 35.89
#